data_AF-W1DI32-F1
#
_entry.id   AF-W1DI32-F1
#
_cell.length_a   1.000
_cell.length_b   1.000
_cell.length_c   1.000
_cell.angle_alpha   90.00
_cell.angle_beta   90.00
_cell.angle_gamma   90.00
#
_symmetry.space_group_name_H-M   'P 1'
#
loop_
_entity.id
_entity.type
_entity.pdbx_description
1 polymer ?
#
loop_
_entity_poly.entity_id
_entity_poly.type
_entity_poly.pdbx_seq_one_letter_code
_entity_poly.pdbx_strand_id
1 'polypeptide(L)'
;MSQFVLGLDIGYSNLKMAMGYKGEEARTVVMPVGAGPLELMPQQLTGGAGTCIQVVIDGEKWVAGVEPDRLQGWERELHGDYPSTNPYKALFYAALLMSEQKEIDVLVTGLPVSQYMDVERREALKSRLEGEHQITPKRSVAVKSVVVVPQPAGAYMDVVSSTKDEDLLEIIQGGKTVVIDPGFFFCRLGSS
;
A
#
# COMPACT_ATOMS: atom_id res chain seq x y z
N MET A 1 11.14 -4.64 -22.33
CA MET A 1 10.32 -3.54 -21.77
C MET A 1 10.78 -3.32 -20.35
N SER A 2 10.92 -2.07 -19.91
CA SER A 2 11.24 -1.74 -18.52
C SER A 2 10.01 -2.05 -17.65
N GLN A 3 10.20 -2.88 -16.62
CA GLN A 3 9.14 -3.31 -15.72
C GLN A 3 8.94 -2.24 -14.64
N PHE A 4 7.73 -1.70 -14.50
CA PHE A 4 7.40 -0.75 -13.43
C PHE A 4 7.00 -1.50 -12.16
N VAL A 5 7.66 -1.18 -11.05
CA VAL A 5 7.45 -1.80 -9.75
C VAL A 5 6.92 -0.76 -8.77
N LEU A 6 5.87 -1.11 -8.04
CA LEU A 6 5.31 -0.32 -6.94
C LEU A 6 5.37 -1.14 -5.65
N GLY A 7 6.25 -0.76 -4.72
CA GLY A 7 6.22 -1.18 -3.33
C GLY A 7 5.23 -0.34 -2.54
N LEU A 8 4.37 -0.99 -1.77
CA LEU A 8 3.27 -0.40 -1.02
C LEU A 8 3.25 -0.98 0.40
N ASP A 9 3.27 -0.11 1.40
CA ASP A 9 3.11 -0.49 2.80
C ASP A 9 2.01 0.38 3.41
N ILE A 10 0.82 -0.21 3.57
CA ILE A 10 -0.34 0.44 4.19
C ILE A 10 -0.35 0.08 5.67
N GLY A 11 0.49 0.78 6.43
CA GLY A 11 0.53 0.64 7.88
C GLY A 11 -0.61 1.39 8.54
N TYR A 12 -0.79 1.16 9.84
CA TYR A 12 -1.83 1.87 10.60
C TYR A 12 -1.61 3.38 10.66
N SER A 13 -0.37 3.86 10.58
CA SER A 13 0.01 5.26 10.84
C SER A 13 0.31 6.05 9.56
N ASN A 14 0.99 5.43 8.61
CA ASN A 14 1.37 6.06 7.35
C ASN A 14 1.16 5.09 6.20
N LEU A 15 0.86 5.65 5.03
CA LEU A 15 0.97 5.02 3.74
C LEU A 15 2.38 5.29 3.21
N LYS A 16 3.17 4.24 2.97
CA LYS A 16 4.50 4.36 2.36
C LYS A 16 4.49 3.72 0.98
N MET A 17 5.17 4.38 0.05
CA MET A 17 5.25 3.96 -1.34
C MET A 17 6.68 4.06 -1.84
N ALA A 18 7.11 3.08 -2.63
CA ALA A 18 8.36 3.09 -3.38
C ALA A 18 8.04 2.69 -4.82
N MET A 19 8.41 3.51 -5.81
CA MET A 19 7.97 3.30 -7.18
C MET A 19 9.08 3.64 -8.17
N GLY A 20 9.20 2.86 -9.25
CA GLY A 20 10.18 3.09 -10.30
C GLY A 20 10.27 1.95 -11.29
N TYR A 21 11.01 2.18 -12.38
CA TYR A 21 11.33 1.12 -13.32
C TYR A 21 12.49 0.27 -12.79
N LYS A 22 12.45 -1.04 -13.06
CA LYS A 22 13.52 -1.97 -12.71
C LYS A 22 14.85 -1.49 -13.30
N GLY A 23 15.83 -1.25 -12.43
CA GLY A 23 17.17 -0.77 -12.80
C GLY A 23 17.35 0.75 -12.72
N GLU A 24 16.29 1.50 -12.42
CA GLU A 24 16.33 2.94 -12.15
C GLU A 24 16.23 3.22 -10.64
N GLU A 25 16.55 4.46 -10.26
CA GLU A 25 16.39 4.91 -8.87
C GLU A 25 14.91 4.99 -8.52
N ALA A 26 14.52 4.32 -7.43
CA ALA A 26 13.14 4.31 -6.97
C ALA A 26 12.79 5.62 -6.26
N ARG A 27 11.66 6.23 -6.65
CA ARG A 27 11.05 7.35 -5.94
C ARG A 27 10.31 6.82 -4.71
N THR A 28 10.57 7.40 -3.55
CA THR A 28 9.84 7.07 -2.32
C THR A 28 8.93 8.23 -1.90
N VAL A 29 7.75 7.88 -1.38
CA VAL A 29 6.74 8.85 -0.94
C VAL A 29 6.09 8.30 0.33
N VAL A 30 5.92 9.17 1.33
CA VAL A 30 5.21 8.87 2.58
C VAL A 30 4.02 9.81 2.67
N MET A 31 2.85 9.26 2.96
CA MET A 31 1.61 10.01 3.14
C MET A 31 0.94 9.62 4.45
N PRO A 32 0.15 10.52 5.04
CA PRO A 32 -0.72 10.18 6.15
C PRO A 32 -1.71 9.06 5.77
N VAL A 33 -2.08 8.23 6.74
CA VAL A 33 -3.03 7.11 6.55
C VAL A 33 -4.49 7.55 6.51
N GLY A 34 -4.81 8.81 6.80
CA GLY A 34 -6.21 9.25 6.85
C GLY A 34 -6.86 9.08 5.49
N ALA A 35 -7.99 8.38 5.49
CA ALA A 35 -8.85 8.19 4.35
C ALA A 35 -10.31 8.10 4.80
N GLY A 36 -11.20 8.70 4.03
CA GLY A 36 -12.62 8.78 4.35
C GLY A 36 -13.45 9.34 3.20
N PRO A 37 -14.78 9.32 3.30
CA PRO A 37 -15.67 10.00 2.37
C PRO A 37 -15.31 11.48 2.26
N LEU A 38 -15.45 12.05 1.06
CA LEU A 38 -15.18 13.47 0.81
C LEU A 38 -16.02 14.39 1.72
N GLU A 39 -17.19 13.93 2.17
CA GLU A 39 -18.08 14.67 3.07
C GLU A 39 -17.48 14.92 4.46
N LEU A 40 -16.54 14.08 4.90
CA LEU A 40 -15.85 14.26 6.19
C LEU A 40 -14.79 15.35 6.15
N MET A 41 -14.46 15.87 4.96
CA MET A 41 -13.53 16.99 4.82
C MET A 41 -14.21 18.33 5.13
N PRO A 42 -13.59 19.19 5.96
CA PRO A 42 -14.10 20.54 6.18
C PRO A 42 -14.12 21.33 4.85
N GLN A 43 -15.24 22.03 4.60
CA GLN A 43 -15.54 22.73 3.33
C GLN A 43 -14.54 23.85 2.96
N GLN A 44 -13.70 24.29 3.89
CA GLN A 44 -12.62 25.25 3.63
C GLN A 44 -11.31 24.49 3.49
N LEU A 45 -10.80 24.31 2.26
CA LEU A 45 -9.35 24.30 1.93
C LEU A 45 -9.12 24.02 0.43
N THR A 46 -9.41 25.02 -0.39
CA THR A 46 -8.67 25.32 -1.63
C THR A 46 -7.44 26.23 -1.36
N GLY A 47 -6.92 26.26 -0.13
CA GLY A 47 -5.99 27.32 0.30
C GLY A 47 -4.75 26.93 1.12
N GLY A 48 -4.48 25.64 1.31
CA GLY A 48 -3.28 25.19 2.03
C GLY A 48 -2.90 23.79 1.58
N ALA A 49 -1.68 23.60 1.09
CA ALA A 49 -1.18 22.37 0.50
C ALA A 49 -1.03 21.25 1.55
N GLY A 50 -2.15 20.68 2.00
CA GLY A 50 -2.18 19.28 2.40
C GLY A 50 -2.67 18.50 1.20
N THR A 51 -1.77 17.74 0.57
CA THR A 51 -1.99 16.92 -0.63
C THR A 51 -3.02 15.82 -0.36
N CYS A 52 -4.31 16.16 -0.34
CA CYS A 52 -5.37 15.16 -0.35
C CYS A 52 -5.53 14.59 -1.76
N ILE A 53 -5.62 13.27 -1.86
CA ILE A 53 -5.85 12.57 -3.12
C ILE A 53 -7.31 12.16 -3.17
N GLN A 54 -8.01 12.59 -4.22
CA GLN A 54 -9.40 12.22 -4.46
C GLN A 54 -9.47 10.96 -5.32
N VAL A 55 -10.23 9.98 -4.85
CA VAL A 55 -10.47 8.70 -5.52
C VAL A 55 -11.97 8.40 -5.53
N VAL A 56 -12.38 7.47 -6.39
CA VAL A 56 -13.75 6.97 -6.43
C VAL A 56 -13.77 5.51 -6.01
N ILE A 57 -14.62 5.18 -5.05
CA ILE A 57 -14.85 3.82 -4.57
C ILE A 57 -16.33 3.55 -4.69
N ASP A 58 -16.68 2.54 -5.51
CA ASP A 58 -18.05 2.07 -5.67
C ASP A 58 -19.07 3.19 -6.00
N GLY A 59 -18.60 4.21 -6.73
CA GLY A 59 -19.38 5.39 -7.15
C GLY A 59 -19.31 6.59 -6.21
N GLU A 60 -18.79 6.41 -5.00
CA GLU A 60 -18.65 7.46 -3.99
C GLU A 60 -17.30 8.16 -4.07
N LYS A 61 -17.27 9.46 -3.74
CA LYS A 61 -16.02 10.24 -3.71
C LYS A 61 -15.35 10.10 -2.35
N TRP A 62 -14.10 9.68 -2.38
CA TRP A 62 -13.26 9.47 -1.22
C TRP A 62 -12.02 10.36 -1.29
N VAL A 63 -11.48 10.68 -0.12
CA VAL A 63 -10.18 11.33 0.04
C VAL A 63 -9.23 10.38 0.76
N ALA A 64 -7.96 10.41 0.39
CA ALA A 64 -6.90 9.61 0.96
C ALA A 64 -5.59 10.41 1.03
N GLY A 65 -4.67 9.98 1.90
CA GLY A 65 -3.38 10.67 2.09
C GLY A 65 -3.50 11.92 2.96
N VAL A 66 -4.45 11.94 3.90
CA VAL A 66 -4.78 13.15 4.68
C VAL A 66 -4.50 12.94 6.15
N GLU A 67 -4.09 13.99 6.84
CA GLU A 67 -3.93 13.93 8.30
C GLU A 67 -5.26 13.48 8.94
N PRO A 68 -5.26 12.41 9.76
CA PRO A 68 -6.47 11.91 10.40
C PRO A 68 -7.28 13.00 11.13
N ASP A 69 -6.60 13.91 11.82
CA ASP A 69 -7.21 15.02 12.57
C ASP A 69 -7.98 16.01 11.69
N ARG A 70 -7.77 15.97 10.36
CA ARG A 70 -8.51 16.82 9.40
C ARG A 70 -9.84 16.22 8.97
N LEU A 71 -10.07 14.93 9.19
CA LEU A 71 -11.30 14.25 8.84
C LEU A 71 -12.27 14.29 10.03
N GLN A 72 -13.44 14.89 9.83
CA GLN A 72 -14.46 15.00 10.88
C GLN A 72 -15.04 13.63 11.20
N GLY A 73 -15.04 13.25 12.48
CA GLY A 73 -15.60 11.97 12.91
C GLY A 73 -14.86 10.75 12.38
N TRP A 74 -13.60 10.90 11.96
CA TRP A 74 -12.80 9.78 11.50
C TRP A 74 -12.43 8.87 12.67
N GLU A 75 -12.86 7.62 12.56
CA GLU A 75 -12.44 6.56 13.46
C GLU A 75 -11.41 5.68 12.77
N ARG A 76 -10.34 5.37 13.50
CA ARG A 76 -9.32 4.45 13.01
C ARG A 76 -9.89 3.03 13.05
N GLU A 77 -10.00 2.40 11.89
CA GLU A 77 -10.37 0.99 11.81
C GLU A 77 -9.19 0.10 12.23
N LEU A 78 -9.25 -0.39 13.47
CA LEU A 78 -8.20 -1.20 14.10
C LEU A 78 -8.47 -2.71 14.03
N HIS A 79 -9.45 -3.16 13.25
CA HIS A 79 -9.76 -4.59 13.14
C HIS A 79 -8.75 -5.35 12.25
N GLY A 80 -8.63 -6.66 12.49
CA GLY A 80 -7.69 -7.54 11.79
C GLY A 80 -7.97 -7.74 10.30
N ASP A 81 -9.15 -7.35 9.81
CA ASP A 81 -9.51 -7.39 8.38
C ASP A 81 -9.38 -6.02 7.71
N TYR A 82 -8.51 -5.15 8.24
CA TYR A 82 -8.23 -3.83 7.68
C TYR A 82 -8.03 -3.81 6.14
N PRO A 83 -7.34 -4.79 5.51
CA PRO A 83 -7.19 -4.83 4.06
C PRO A 83 -8.50 -4.98 3.26
N SER A 84 -9.61 -5.34 3.92
CA SER A 84 -10.91 -5.49 3.28
C SER A 84 -11.74 -4.21 3.19
N THR A 85 -11.24 -3.13 3.78
CA THR A 85 -12.06 -1.95 4.09
C THR A 85 -11.93 -0.83 3.08
N ASN A 86 -12.95 0.04 3.04
CA ASN A 86 -12.96 1.18 2.13
C ASN A 86 -11.81 2.17 2.38
N PRO A 87 -11.40 2.48 3.64
CA PRO A 87 -10.20 3.26 3.89
C PRO A 87 -8.94 2.66 3.28
N TYR A 88 -8.76 1.33 3.38
CA TYR A 88 -7.62 0.65 2.77
C TYR A 88 -7.66 0.74 1.23
N LYS A 89 -8.82 0.51 0.62
CA LYS A 89 -9.04 0.65 -0.83
C LYS A 89 -8.78 2.09 -1.31
N ALA A 90 -9.14 3.10 -0.52
CA ALA A 90 -8.88 4.50 -0.82
C ALA A 90 -7.39 4.83 -0.84
N LEU A 91 -6.65 4.38 0.18
CA LEU A 91 -5.20 4.53 0.26
C LEU A 91 -4.48 3.80 -0.88
N PHE A 92 -4.93 2.59 -1.20
CA PHE A 92 -4.43 1.84 -2.35
C PHE A 92 -4.66 2.61 -3.66
N TYR A 93 -5.88 3.10 -3.92
CA TYR A 93 -6.18 3.86 -5.14
C TYR A 93 -5.40 5.17 -5.21
N ALA A 94 -5.16 5.82 -4.06
CA ALA A 94 -4.31 6.99 -3.98
C ALA A 94 -2.86 6.67 -4.36
N ALA A 95 -2.35 5.51 -3.94
CA ALA A 95 -1.03 5.04 -4.34
C ALA A 95 -0.93 4.76 -5.85
N LEU A 96 -1.95 4.12 -6.42
CA LEU A 96 -2.04 3.92 -7.87
C LEU A 96 -2.06 5.26 -8.62
N LEU A 97 -2.81 6.25 -8.14
CA LEU A 97 -2.84 7.58 -8.76
C LEU A 97 -1.47 8.26 -8.70
N MET A 98 -0.78 8.12 -7.56
CA MET A 98 0.55 8.71 -7.34
C MET A 98 1.67 8.06 -8.14
N SER A 99 1.49 6.80 -8.56
CA SER A 99 2.42 6.15 -9.51
C SER A 99 2.49 6.87 -10.85
N GLU A 100 1.45 7.63 -11.18
CA GLU A 100 1.24 8.28 -12.48
C GLU A 100 1.24 7.30 -13.68
N GLN A 101 1.23 5.98 -13.43
CA GLN A 101 1.18 4.96 -14.47
C GLN A 101 -0.26 4.56 -14.82
N LYS A 102 -0.41 3.90 -15.97
CA LYS A 102 -1.65 3.19 -16.36
C LYS A 102 -1.57 1.70 -16.05
N GLU A 103 -0.37 1.16 -16.04
CA GLU A 103 -0.10 -0.25 -15.77
C GLU A 103 1.01 -0.35 -14.74
N ILE A 104 0.80 -1.20 -13.74
CA ILE A 104 1.81 -1.59 -12.76
C ILE A 104 2.12 -3.05 -13.04
N ASP A 105 3.37 -3.35 -13.41
CA ASP A 105 3.76 -4.72 -13.74
C ASP A 105 3.88 -5.58 -12.49
N VAL A 106 4.46 -5.04 -11.40
CA VAL A 106 4.59 -5.72 -10.12
C VAL A 106 4.22 -4.77 -8.98
N LEU A 107 3.19 -5.11 -8.21
CA LEU A 107 2.88 -4.49 -6.93
C LEU A 107 3.43 -5.36 -5.80
N VAL A 108 4.28 -4.81 -4.93
CA VAL A 108 4.80 -5.51 -3.75
C VAL A 108 4.13 -4.94 -2.51
N THR A 109 3.52 -5.78 -1.68
CA THR A 109 2.90 -5.37 -0.40
C THR A 109 3.28 -6.29 0.74
N GLY A 110 3.14 -5.84 1.98
CA GLY A 110 3.51 -6.58 3.18
C GLY A 110 2.31 -7.03 4.03
N LEU A 111 2.47 -8.18 4.69
CA LEU A 111 1.59 -8.61 5.78
C LEU A 111 2.42 -9.02 7.01
N PRO A 112 1.92 -8.82 8.24
CA PRO A 112 2.55 -9.40 9.43
C PRO A 112 2.74 -10.91 9.28
N VAL A 113 3.86 -11.49 9.74
CA VAL A 113 4.14 -12.94 9.60
C VAL A 113 2.95 -13.82 10.01
N SER A 114 2.29 -13.50 11.12
CA SER A 114 1.12 -14.25 11.60
C SER A 114 -0.05 -14.26 10.62
N GLN A 115 -0.23 -13.18 9.84
CA GLN A 115 -1.24 -13.09 8.79
C GLN A 115 -0.74 -13.64 7.46
N TYR A 116 0.56 -13.54 7.18
CA TYR A 116 1.19 -14.09 5.98
C TYR A 116 1.13 -15.63 5.93
N MET A 117 1.26 -16.28 7.09
CA MET A 117 1.15 -17.74 7.22
C MET A 117 -0.27 -18.26 6.93
N ASP A 118 -1.27 -17.38 6.97
CA ASP A 118 -2.63 -17.68 6.55
C ASP A 118 -2.75 -17.52 5.02
N VAL A 119 -2.71 -18.66 4.33
CA VAL A 119 -2.76 -18.71 2.87
C VAL A 119 -4.04 -18.08 2.33
N GLU A 120 -5.19 -18.28 2.98
CA GLU A 120 -6.45 -17.72 2.52
C GLU A 120 -6.42 -16.19 2.55
N ARG A 121 -5.86 -15.60 3.61
CA ARG A 121 -5.69 -14.14 3.71
C ARG A 121 -4.72 -13.58 2.68
N ARG A 122 -3.59 -14.27 2.46
CA ARG A 122 -2.59 -13.86 1.47
C ARG A 122 -3.18 -13.86 0.07
N GLU A 123 -3.84 -14.96 -0.33
CA GLU A 123 -4.47 -15.07 -1.65
C GLU A 123 -5.65 -14.11 -1.79
N ALA A 124 -6.44 -13.90 -0.73
CA ALA A 124 -7.51 -12.91 -0.74
C ALA A 124 -6.98 -11.48 -0.95
N LEU A 125 -5.86 -11.11 -0.31
CA LEU A 125 -5.22 -9.82 -0.53
C LEU A 125 -4.70 -9.69 -1.96
N LYS A 126 -4.02 -10.73 -2.46
CA LYS A 126 -3.49 -10.78 -3.84
C LYS A 126 -4.62 -10.58 -4.86
N SER A 127 -5.68 -11.37 -4.73
CA SER A 127 -6.86 -11.31 -5.60
C SER A 127 -7.57 -9.96 -5.59
N ARG A 128 -7.59 -9.26 -4.43
CA ARG A 128 -8.18 -7.92 -4.32
C ARG A 128 -7.35 -6.83 -4.99
N LEU A 129 -6.02 -6.99 -5.01
CA LEU A 129 -5.10 -5.97 -5.51
C LEU A 129 -4.74 -6.18 -6.99
N GLU A 130 -4.79 -7.41 -7.49
CA GLU A 130 -4.59 -7.72 -8.91
C GLU A 130 -5.81 -7.34 -9.75
N GLY A 131 -5.58 -6.96 -11.01
CA GLY A 131 -6.63 -6.64 -11.96
C GLY A 131 -6.76 -5.14 -12.24
N GLU A 132 -7.90 -4.76 -12.84
CA GLU A 132 -8.15 -3.38 -13.26
C GLU A 132 -8.93 -2.60 -12.19
N HIS A 133 -8.39 -1.44 -11.80
CA HIS A 133 -8.94 -0.58 -10.77
C HIS A 133 -9.38 0.76 -11.37
N GLN A 134 -10.68 1.04 -11.31
CA GLN A 134 -11.21 2.36 -11.68
C GLN A 134 -11.00 3.33 -10.51
N ILE A 135 -9.91 4.10 -10.55
CA ILE A 135 -9.52 4.99 -9.45
C ILE A 135 -10.22 6.36 -9.47
N THR A 136 -10.59 6.86 -10.65
CA THR A 136 -11.40 8.08 -10.84
C THR A 136 -12.29 7.90 -12.07
N PRO A 137 -13.32 8.72 -12.34
CA PRO A 137 -14.20 8.53 -13.50
C PRO A 137 -13.50 8.57 -14.85
N LYS A 138 -12.27 9.12 -14.92
CA LYS A 138 -11.50 9.27 -16.15
C LYS A 138 -10.23 8.41 -16.19
N ARG A 139 -9.92 7.66 -15.14
CA ARG A 139 -8.66 6.92 -15.00
C ARG A 139 -8.88 5.56 -14.38
N SER A 140 -8.49 4.52 -15.10
CA SER A 140 -8.25 3.17 -14.58
C SER A 140 -6.75 2.87 -14.56
N VAL A 141 -6.34 1.98 -13.65
CA VAL A 141 -4.97 1.47 -13.54
C VAL A 141 -5.05 -0.05 -13.43
N ALA A 142 -4.27 -0.75 -14.25
CA ALA A 142 -4.18 -2.20 -14.22
C ALA A 142 -2.95 -2.65 -13.41
N VAL A 143 -3.16 -3.56 -12.45
CA VAL A 143 -2.09 -4.22 -11.71
C VAL A 143 -1.96 -5.65 -12.24
N LYS A 144 -0.83 -5.96 -12.89
CA LYS A 144 -0.62 -7.24 -13.57
C LYS A 144 -0.27 -8.38 -12.61
N SER A 145 0.56 -8.10 -11.60
CA SER A 145 0.96 -9.07 -10.61
C SER A 145 1.12 -8.42 -9.24
N VAL A 146 0.78 -9.15 -8.19
CA VAL A 146 0.92 -8.73 -6.81
C VAL A 146 1.74 -9.77 -6.06
N VAL A 147 2.74 -9.27 -5.35
CA VAL A 147 3.63 -10.06 -4.51
C VAL A 147 3.45 -9.63 -3.08
N VAL A 148 2.97 -10.55 -2.25
CA VAL A 148 2.79 -10.33 -0.82
C VAL A 148 4.01 -10.89 -0.10
N VAL A 149 4.64 -10.11 0.78
CA VAL A 149 5.82 -10.51 1.55
C VAL A 149 5.56 -10.46 3.06
N PRO A 150 6.19 -11.33 3.85
CA PRO A 150 6.09 -11.28 5.31
C PRO A 150 6.86 -10.08 5.89
N GLN A 151 6.26 -9.42 6.88
CA GLN A 151 6.88 -8.37 7.70
C GLN A 151 7.11 -8.87 9.12
N PRO A 152 8.29 -8.65 9.74
CA PRO A 152 9.39 -7.77 9.31
C PRO A 152 10.41 -8.45 8.38
N ALA A 153 11.32 -7.67 7.77
CA ALA A 153 12.32 -8.11 6.79
C ALA A 153 13.18 -9.32 7.21
N GLY A 154 13.35 -9.60 8.51
CA GLY A 154 14.04 -10.81 8.99
C GLY A 154 13.29 -12.11 8.66
N ALA A 155 11.95 -12.09 8.65
CA ALA A 155 11.13 -13.23 8.27
C ALA A 155 11.14 -13.48 6.75
N TYR A 156 11.47 -12.45 5.96
CA TYR A 156 11.62 -12.58 4.51
C TYR A 156 12.70 -13.60 4.16
N MET A 157 13.88 -13.52 4.79
CA MET A 157 14.98 -14.44 4.50
C MET A 157 14.65 -15.90 4.86
N ASP A 158 13.83 -16.11 5.90
CA ASP A 158 13.37 -17.44 6.33
C ASP A 158 12.30 -18.02 5.40
N VAL A 159 11.40 -17.18 4.88
CA VAL A 159 10.42 -17.60 3.86
C VAL A 159 11.09 -17.86 2.51
N VAL A 160 12.08 -17.05 2.14
CA VAL A 160 12.84 -17.22 0.89
C VAL A 160 13.66 -18.51 0.89
N SER A 161 14.21 -18.91 2.04
CA SER A 161 14.93 -20.16 2.16
C SER A 161 14.03 -21.40 2.16
N SER A 162 12.73 -21.23 2.46
CA SER A 162 11.75 -22.33 2.58
C SER A 162 10.72 -22.39 1.44
N THR A 163 10.56 -21.33 0.65
CA THR A 163 9.59 -21.26 -0.45
C THR A 163 10.14 -21.82 -1.76
N LYS A 164 9.27 -22.44 -2.56
CA LYS A 164 9.55 -22.85 -3.96
C LYS A 164 8.91 -21.92 -4.99
N ASP A 165 8.41 -20.78 -4.54
CA ASP A 165 7.73 -19.80 -5.38
C ASP A 165 8.76 -19.09 -6.27
N GLU A 166 8.76 -19.45 -7.56
CA GLU A 166 9.73 -18.97 -8.55
C GLU A 166 9.58 -17.46 -8.80
N ASP A 167 8.37 -16.91 -8.70
CA ASP A 167 8.11 -15.46 -8.90
C ASP A 167 8.75 -14.64 -7.78
N LEU A 168 8.64 -15.11 -6.53
CA LEU A 168 9.32 -14.50 -5.39
C LEU A 168 10.84 -14.56 -5.58
N LEU A 169 11.38 -15.71 -5.98
CA LEU A 169 12.82 -15.91 -6.20
C LEU A 169 13.35 -15.01 -7.33
N GLU A 170 12.61 -14.82 -8.41
CA GLU A 170 13.00 -13.92 -9.51
C GLU A 170 13.00 -12.43 -9.10
N ILE A 171 12.04 -12.01 -8.29
CA ILE A 171 12.01 -10.64 -7.74
C ILE A 171 13.19 -10.42 -6.79
N ILE A 172 13.56 -11.43 -6.01
CA ILE A 172 14.70 -11.39 -5.09
C ILE A 172 16.03 -11.33 -5.84
N GLN A 173 16.20 -12.16 -6.87
CA GLN A 173 17.43 -12.22 -7.65
C GLN A 173 17.58 -11.01 -8.57
N GLY A 174 16.46 -10.49 -9.09
CA GLY A 174 16.43 -9.37 -10.02
C GLY A 174 16.31 -7.99 -9.38
N GLY A 175 15.92 -7.90 -8.10
CA GLY A 175 15.63 -6.66 -7.39
C GLY A 175 16.65 -6.41 -6.29
N LYS A 176 17.73 -5.68 -6.60
CA LYS A 176 18.51 -5.00 -5.57
C LYS A 176 17.57 -4.05 -4.82
N THR A 177 17.18 -4.49 -3.63
CA THR A 177 16.67 -3.66 -2.53
C THR A 177 15.30 -3.02 -2.78
N VAL A 178 14.23 -3.76 -2.51
CA VAL A 178 12.97 -3.13 -2.04
C VAL A 178 13.12 -2.94 -0.54
N VAL A 179 13.49 -1.73 -0.10
CA VAL A 179 13.44 -1.37 1.32
C VAL A 179 11.97 -1.20 1.71
N ILE A 180 11.35 -2.26 2.20
CA ILE A 180 10.16 -2.10 3.04
C ILE A 180 10.69 -1.65 4.40
N ASP A 181 10.55 -0.36 4.65
CA ASP A 181 11.03 0.34 5.85
C ASP A 181 10.56 -0.40 7.14
N PRO A 182 11.47 -0.85 8.03
CA PRO A 182 11.16 -1.55 9.29
C PRO A 182 10.56 -0.63 10.38
N GLY A 183 9.98 0.50 10.01
CA GLY A 183 9.47 1.49 10.96
C GLY A 183 8.03 1.26 11.40
N PHE A 184 7.77 0.29 12.30
CA PHE A 184 6.73 0.42 13.37
C PHE A 184 6.80 -0.67 14.49
N PHE A 185 7.97 -1.05 14.97
CA PHE A 185 8.08 -1.72 16.29
C PHE A 185 9.20 -1.08 17.10
N PHE A 186 8.91 0.04 17.76
CA PHE A 186 9.68 0.44 18.94
C PHE A 186 9.29 -0.51 20.09
N CYS A 187 9.96 -1.65 20.19
CA CYS A 187 10.02 -2.37 21.46
C CYS A 187 10.95 -1.56 22.36
N ARG A 188 10.37 -0.87 23.36
CA ARG A 188 11.12 -0.24 24.44
C ARG A 188 11.64 -1.36 25.34
N LEU A 189 12.85 -1.86 25.09
CA LEU A 189 13.56 -2.65 26.09
C LEU A 189 14.07 -1.67 27.15
N GLY A 190 13.27 -1.54 28.21
CA GLY A 190 13.67 -0.91 29.46
C GLY A 190 14.88 -1.64 30.01
N SER A 191 15.93 -0.87 30.26
CA SER A 191 17.09 -1.29 31.04
C SER A 191 16.69 -1.29 32.50
N SER A 192 16.87 -2.42 33.17
CA SER A 192 17.05 -2.52 34.62
C SER A 192 17.86 -3.77 34.90
#